data_AF-A0A329T3C7-F1
#
_entry.id   AF-A0A329T3C7-F1
#
_cell.length_a   1.000
_cell.length_b   1.000
_cell.length_c   1.000
_cell.angle_alpha   90.00
_cell.angle_beta   90.00
_cell.angle_gamma   90.00
#
_symmetry.space_group_name_H-M   'P 1'
#
loop_
_entity.id
_entity.type
_entity.pdbx_description
1 polymer ?
#
loop_
_entity_poly.entity_id
_entity_poly.type
_entity_poly.pdbx_seq_one_letter_code
_entity_poly.pdbx_strand_id
1 'polypeptide(L)'
;MPKRKYQASPIQATKPTSVCDYCEKEFTTRGMTSHLKKCIKKRAHDIATAEKTRTYNFSILNESVHEVIVSFLSNQTLTKLQMITGDHFEECEPELAGFCCECENDNPVIAGGLCRKCIPKELMSHASRPQSSKRYGVRKKDIRDVTSEHGHRKFSWRMLEHHMIKLCGSKKEWL
;
A
#
# COMPACT_ATOMS: atom_id res chain seq x y z
N MET A 1 -64.98 43.29 13.16
CA MET A 1 -64.09 42.44 12.34
C MET A 1 -62.68 43.03 12.41
N PRO A 2 -61.72 42.37 13.08
CA PRO A 2 -60.41 42.95 13.41
C PRO A 2 -59.43 42.93 12.22
N LYS A 3 -58.60 43.98 12.13
CA LYS A 3 -57.57 44.19 11.11
C LYS A 3 -56.47 43.12 11.20
N ARG A 4 -56.25 42.35 10.14
CA ARG A 4 -55.07 41.47 9.99
C ARG A 4 -53.82 42.35 9.84
N LYS A 5 -52.94 42.32 10.85
CA LYS A 5 -51.58 42.87 10.77
C LYS A 5 -50.75 41.94 9.88
N TYR A 6 -50.24 42.46 8.77
CA TYR A 6 -49.14 41.84 8.04
C TYR A 6 -47.88 41.95 8.91
N GLN A 7 -47.48 40.85 9.54
CA GLN A 7 -46.14 40.72 10.11
C GLN A 7 -45.20 40.29 8.99
N ALA A 8 -44.49 41.26 8.40
CA ALA A 8 -43.28 40.96 7.64
C ALA A 8 -42.24 40.44 8.63
N SER A 9 -41.92 39.14 8.54
CA SER A 9 -40.79 38.57 9.27
C SER A 9 -39.50 39.08 8.61
N PRO A 10 -38.52 39.60 9.37
CA PRO A 10 -37.23 39.96 8.78
C PRO A 10 -36.52 38.67 8.42
N ILE A 11 -36.41 38.39 7.11
CA ILE A 11 -35.49 37.37 6.60
C ILE A 11 -34.10 37.84 7.00
N GLN A 12 -33.56 37.28 8.08
CA GLN A 12 -32.13 37.41 8.37
C GLN A 12 -31.40 36.74 7.22
N ALA A 13 -30.84 37.54 6.32
CA ALA A 13 -30.00 37.04 5.24
C ALA A 13 -28.81 36.30 5.87
N THR A 14 -28.87 34.97 5.83
CA THR A 14 -27.77 34.10 6.25
C THR A 14 -26.56 34.47 5.41
N LYS A 15 -25.50 34.97 6.05
CA LYS A 15 -24.30 35.42 5.34
C LYS A 15 -23.78 34.24 4.51
N PRO A 16 -23.44 34.45 3.23
CA PRO A 16 -22.91 33.38 2.40
C PRO A 16 -21.67 32.76 3.07
N THR A 17 -21.73 31.46 3.31
CA THR A 17 -20.63 30.64 3.80
C THR A 17 -20.09 29.79 2.67
N SER A 18 -18.81 29.44 2.76
CA SER A 18 -18.16 28.49 1.87
C SER A 18 -17.39 27.47 2.70
N VAL A 19 -17.26 26.26 2.17
CA VAL A 19 -16.48 25.17 2.78
C VAL A 19 -15.04 25.30 2.31
N CYS A 20 -14.09 25.06 3.21
CA CYS A 20 -12.68 25.01 2.85
C CYS A 20 -12.34 23.63 2.27
N ASP A 21 -11.83 23.59 1.03
CA ASP A 21 -11.44 22.34 0.35
C ASP A 21 -10.33 21.55 1.05
N TYR A 22 -9.60 22.17 2.00
CA TYR A 22 -8.47 21.54 2.69
C TYR A 22 -8.79 20.95 4.06
N CYS A 23 -9.75 21.53 4.78
CA CYS A 23 -10.09 21.08 6.13
C CYS A 23 -11.59 20.88 6.37
N GLU A 24 -12.39 21.05 5.31
CA GLU A 24 -13.83 20.81 5.27
C GLU A 24 -14.65 21.64 6.26
N LYS A 25 -14.04 22.66 6.88
CA LYS A 25 -14.72 23.59 7.78
C LYS A 25 -15.40 24.72 7.01
N GLU A 26 -16.56 25.13 7.48
CA GLU A 26 -17.32 26.25 6.94
C GLU A 26 -16.83 27.59 7.46
N PHE A 27 -16.68 28.55 6.55
CA PHE A 27 -16.31 29.93 6.87
C PHE A 27 -17.22 30.91 6.14
N THR A 28 -17.41 32.10 6.71
CA THR A 28 -18.00 33.22 5.94
C THR A 28 -17.09 33.59 4.77
N THR A 29 -17.64 34.15 3.69
CA THR A 29 -16.86 34.57 2.51
C THR A 29 -15.64 35.44 2.89
N ARG A 30 -15.81 36.35 3.87
CA ARG A 30 -14.72 37.21 4.37
C ARG A 30 -13.70 36.44 5.24
N GLY A 31 -14.15 35.42 5.97
CA GLY A 31 -13.30 34.54 6.77
C GLY A 31 -12.48 33.56 5.94
N MET A 32 -13.00 33.14 4.79
CA MET A 32 -12.39 32.12 3.93
C MET A 32 -11.01 32.53 3.43
N THR A 33 -10.82 33.76 2.95
CA THR A 33 -9.52 34.22 2.43
C THR A 33 -8.42 34.21 3.50
N SER A 34 -8.75 34.59 4.73
CA SER A 34 -7.82 34.56 5.87
C SER A 34 -7.53 33.12 6.32
N HIS A 35 -8.57 32.29 6.34
CA HIS A 35 -8.45 30.87 6.65
C HIS A 35 -7.56 30.14 5.64
N LEU A 36 -7.79 30.31 4.33
CA LEU A 36 -7.08 29.58 3.26
C LEU A 36 -5.56 29.71 3.41
N LYS A 37 -5.07 30.95 3.64
CA LYS A 37 -3.63 31.21 3.83
C LYS A 37 -3.05 30.44 5.02
N LYS A 38 -3.77 30.39 6.14
CA LYS A 38 -3.35 29.66 7.34
C LYS A 38 -3.47 28.14 7.14
N CYS A 39 -4.53 27.69 6.48
CA CYS A 39 -4.79 26.27 6.25
C CYS A 39 -3.74 25.66 5.31
N ILE A 40 -3.38 26.37 4.24
CA ILE A 40 -2.34 25.94 3.30
C ILE A 40 -0.98 25.84 4.01
N LYS A 41 -0.62 26.84 4.82
CA LYS A 41 0.63 26.81 5.61
C LYS A 41 0.66 25.67 6.61
N LYS A 42 -0.44 25.46 7.34
CA LYS A 42 -0.56 24.34 8.28
C LYS A 42 -0.45 23.00 7.56
N ARG A 43 -1.12 22.83 6.42
CA ARG A 43 -1.02 21.61 5.61
C ARG A 43 0.40 21.36 5.10
N ALA A 44 1.09 22.39 4.61
CA ALA A 44 2.48 22.27 4.19
C ALA A 44 3.40 21.87 5.37
N HIS A 45 3.17 22.45 6.55
CA HIS A 45 3.86 22.04 7.77
C HIS A 45 3.54 20.60 8.16
N ASP A 46 2.28 20.19 8.12
CA ASP A 46 1.83 18.84 8.48
C ASP A 46 2.36 17.80 7.48
N ILE A 47 2.44 18.12 6.18
CA ILE A 47 3.09 17.28 5.14
C ILE A 47 4.59 17.18 5.42
N ALA A 48 5.29 18.29 5.60
CA ALA A 48 6.73 18.29 5.90
C ALA A 48 7.04 17.60 7.24
N THR A 49 6.13 17.66 8.21
CA THR A 49 6.24 16.95 9.48
C THR A 49 5.97 15.46 9.28
N ALA A 50 4.96 15.07 8.50
CA ALA A 50 4.72 13.67 8.15
C ALA A 50 5.89 13.05 7.38
N GLU A 51 6.50 13.79 6.46
CA GLU A 51 7.73 13.38 5.76
C GLU A 51 8.93 13.24 6.72
N LYS A 52 9.00 14.08 7.77
CA LYS A 52 10.03 13.96 8.82
C LYS A 52 9.76 12.86 9.83
N THR A 53 8.51 12.44 10.02
CA THR A 53 8.12 11.56 11.12
C THR A 53 7.87 10.15 10.59
N ARG A 54 8.94 9.34 10.50
CA ARG A 54 8.98 7.90 10.88
C ARG A 54 10.24 7.13 10.42
N THR A 55 11.37 7.78 10.20
CA THR A 55 12.64 7.02 10.18
C THR A 55 12.98 6.64 11.62
N TYR A 56 12.67 5.39 12.00
CA TYR A 56 13.18 4.84 13.24
C TYR A 56 14.68 4.65 13.06
N ASN A 57 15.48 5.50 13.72
CA ASN A 57 16.93 5.33 13.77
C ASN A 57 17.25 4.14 14.69
N PHE A 58 17.35 2.94 14.13
CA PHE A 58 17.90 1.79 14.83
C PHE A 58 19.41 2.02 14.96
N SER A 59 19.91 2.08 16.20
CA SER A 59 21.35 2.18 16.43
C SER A 59 22.00 0.83 16.15
N ILE A 60 22.70 0.72 15.02
CA ILE A 60 23.54 -0.44 14.72
C ILE A 60 24.78 -0.34 15.61
N LEU A 61 24.87 -1.21 16.62
CA LEU A 61 26.02 -1.24 17.54
C LEU A 61 27.24 -1.95 16.95
N ASN A 62 27.01 -2.78 15.92
CA ASN A 62 28.06 -3.54 15.24
C ASN A 62 27.66 -3.78 13.77
N GLU A 63 28.34 -3.09 12.85
CA GLU A 63 28.09 -3.16 11.42
C GLU A 63 28.28 -4.57 10.85
N SER A 64 29.33 -5.28 11.28
CA SER A 64 29.60 -6.63 10.78
C SER A 64 28.50 -7.63 11.16
N VAL A 65 27.90 -7.49 12.34
CA VAL A 65 26.77 -8.32 12.76
C VAL A 65 25.51 -7.92 11.98
N HIS A 66 25.31 -6.62 11.74
CA HIS A 66 24.19 -6.12 10.97
C HIS A 66 24.21 -6.60 9.52
N GLU A 67 25.35 -6.53 8.83
CA GLU A 67 25.51 -7.06 7.46
C GLU A 67 25.20 -8.56 7.39
N VAL A 68 25.70 -9.34 8.36
CA VAL A 68 25.37 -10.76 8.46
C VAL A 68 23.86 -10.96 8.65
N ILE A 69 23.21 -10.11 9.45
CA ILE A 69 21.76 -10.15 9.64
C ILE A 69 21.02 -9.89 8.35
N VAL A 70 21.32 -8.78 7.70
CA VAL A 70 20.73 -8.34 6.43
C VAL A 70 20.89 -9.43 5.36
N SER A 71 22.07 -10.07 5.27
CA SER A 71 22.38 -11.08 4.24
C SER A 71 21.49 -12.35 4.26
N PHE A 72 20.84 -12.67 5.39
CA PHE A 72 19.94 -13.82 5.46
C PHE A 72 18.45 -13.44 5.40
N LEU A 73 18.15 -12.15 5.34
CA LEU A 73 16.78 -11.66 5.23
C LEU A 73 16.27 -11.90 3.81
N SER A 74 14.98 -12.25 3.72
CA SER A 74 14.31 -12.29 2.42
C SER A 74 14.20 -10.88 1.83
N ASN A 75 14.10 -10.79 0.50
CA ASN A 75 13.87 -9.51 -0.20
C ASN A 75 12.65 -8.76 0.39
N GLN A 76 11.62 -9.51 0.78
CA GLN A 76 10.44 -8.95 1.41
C GLN A 76 10.70 -8.37 2.81
N THR A 77 11.48 -9.07 3.64
CA THR A 77 11.85 -8.57 4.97
C THR A 77 12.76 -7.35 4.86
N LEU A 78 13.69 -7.36 3.89
CA LEU A 78 14.54 -6.21 3.57
C LEU A 78 13.70 -5.02 3.11
N THR A 79 12.70 -5.22 2.25
CA THR A 79 11.79 -4.15 1.82
C THR A 79 11.03 -3.54 3.00
N LYS A 80 10.52 -4.38 3.92
CA LYS A 80 9.86 -3.91 5.15
C LYS A 80 10.83 -3.13 6.04
N LEU A 81 12.05 -3.65 6.21
CA LEU A 81 13.10 -3.00 7.00
C LEU A 81 13.45 -1.63 6.40
N GLN A 82 13.66 -1.55 5.09
CA GLN A 82 13.87 -0.32 4.32
C GLN A 82 12.73 0.70 4.51
N MET A 83 11.46 0.25 4.49
CA MET A 83 10.32 1.15 4.70
C MET A 83 10.24 1.72 6.13
N ILE A 84 10.70 0.98 7.14
CA ILE A 84 10.66 1.39 8.55
C ILE A 84 11.88 2.25 8.92
N THR A 85 13.06 1.86 8.45
CA THR A 85 14.34 2.51 8.74
C THR A 85 14.56 3.74 7.86
N GLY A 86 14.10 3.68 6.60
CA GLY A 86 14.46 4.62 5.55
C GLY A 86 15.82 4.31 4.88
N ASP A 87 16.49 3.23 5.29
CA ASP A 87 17.79 2.83 4.76
C ASP A 87 17.66 2.20 3.37
N HIS A 88 18.70 2.31 2.55
CA HIS A 88 18.74 1.69 1.23
C HIS A 88 19.56 0.40 1.28
N PHE A 89 18.92 -0.74 0.99
CA PHE A 89 19.58 -2.03 0.85
C PHE A 89 19.68 -2.40 -0.64
N GLU A 90 20.89 -2.60 -1.16
CA GLU A 90 21.14 -2.83 -2.60
C GLU A 90 20.45 -4.10 -3.15
N GLU A 91 20.25 -5.09 -2.29
CA GLU A 91 19.64 -6.39 -2.62
C GLU A 91 18.10 -6.33 -2.61
N CYS A 92 17.52 -5.18 -2.28
CA CYS A 92 16.09 -4.99 -2.19
C CYS A 92 15.48 -4.71 -3.58
N GLU A 93 14.53 -5.55 -3.98
CA GLU A 93 13.67 -5.41 -5.16
C GLU A 93 12.21 -5.19 -4.70
N PRO A 94 11.80 -3.95 -4.35
CA PRO A 94 10.50 -3.66 -3.73
C PRO A 94 9.29 -4.07 -4.58
N GLU A 95 9.44 -4.07 -5.90
CA GLU A 95 8.41 -4.51 -6.85
C GLU A 95 8.06 -6.00 -6.72
N LEU A 96 8.96 -6.81 -6.16
CA LEU A 96 8.73 -8.23 -5.88
C LEU A 96 8.21 -8.47 -4.45
N ALA A 97 8.22 -7.46 -3.59
CA ALA A 97 7.85 -7.57 -2.18
C ALA A 97 6.34 -7.41 -1.89
N GLY A 98 5.48 -7.50 -2.92
CA GLY A 98 4.03 -7.38 -2.76
C GLY A 98 3.47 -8.42 -1.78
N PHE A 99 2.98 -7.96 -0.62
CA PHE A 99 2.45 -8.78 0.46
C PHE A 99 0.93 -8.75 0.55
N CYS A 100 0.36 -9.78 1.18
CA CYS A 100 -1.07 -9.83 1.43
C CYS A 100 -1.51 -8.74 2.42
N CYS A 101 -2.41 -7.85 2.01
CA CYS A 101 -2.96 -6.79 2.85
C CYS A 101 -3.78 -7.32 4.05
N GLU A 102 -4.29 -8.55 3.98
CA GLU A 102 -5.16 -9.11 5.02
C GLU A 102 -4.38 -9.79 6.15
N CYS A 103 -3.38 -10.60 5.81
CA CYS A 103 -2.61 -11.32 6.83
C CYS A 103 -1.24 -10.71 7.12
N GLU A 104 -0.83 -9.68 6.36
CA GLU A 104 0.46 -8.95 6.46
C GLU A 104 1.72 -9.85 6.46
N ASN A 105 1.52 -11.13 6.17
CA ASN A 105 2.55 -12.15 6.15
C ASN A 105 3.29 -12.13 4.82
N ASP A 106 4.45 -12.78 4.85
CA ASP A 106 5.35 -12.96 3.71
C ASP A 106 4.81 -13.97 2.70
N ASN A 107 3.57 -13.76 2.28
CA ASN A 107 2.93 -14.52 1.23
C ASN A 107 2.72 -13.61 0.02
N PRO A 108 3.14 -14.05 -1.18
CA PRO A 108 2.97 -13.27 -2.40
C PRO A 108 1.50 -13.00 -2.69
N VAL A 109 1.21 -11.79 -3.16
CA VAL A 109 -0.13 -11.39 -3.58
C VAL A 109 -0.55 -12.16 -4.82
N ILE A 110 -1.68 -12.86 -4.72
CA ILE A 110 -2.30 -13.61 -5.82
C ILE A 110 -3.22 -12.74 -6.65
N ALA A 111 -4.13 -12.01 -6.00
CA ALA A 111 -5.06 -11.08 -6.64
C ALA A 111 -5.65 -10.12 -5.59
N GLY A 112 -5.99 -8.90 -6.02
CA GLY A 112 -6.64 -7.92 -5.14
C GLY A 112 -5.88 -7.57 -3.85
N GLY A 113 -4.55 -7.72 -3.82
CA GLY A 113 -3.77 -7.53 -2.59
C GLY A 113 -3.85 -8.71 -1.61
N LEU A 114 -4.42 -9.85 -1.97
CA LEU A 114 -4.60 -11.00 -1.09
C LEU A 114 -3.70 -12.18 -1.48
N CYS A 115 -3.15 -12.89 -0.49
CA CYS A 115 -2.48 -14.17 -0.71
C CYS A 115 -3.48 -15.32 -0.87
N ARG A 116 -2.94 -16.51 -1.17
CA ARG A 116 -3.71 -17.75 -1.30
C ARG A 116 -4.63 -18.08 -0.13
N LYS A 117 -4.18 -17.81 1.09
CA LYS A 117 -4.95 -18.14 2.29
C LYS A 117 -6.10 -17.17 2.52
N CYS A 118 -5.92 -15.90 2.12
CA CYS A 118 -6.86 -14.82 2.38
C CYS A 118 -7.80 -14.56 1.21
N ILE A 119 -7.44 -14.96 -0.01
CA ILE A 119 -8.32 -14.79 -1.17
C ILE A 119 -9.55 -15.71 -1.03
N PRO A 120 -10.78 -15.19 -1.20
CA PRO A 120 -11.97 -16.02 -1.29
C PRO A 120 -11.82 -17.05 -2.41
N LYS A 121 -12.33 -18.27 -2.21
CA LYS A 121 -12.19 -19.34 -3.21
C LYS A 121 -12.84 -18.96 -4.54
N GLU A 122 -13.89 -18.16 -4.48
CA GLU A 122 -14.66 -17.63 -5.62
C GLU A 122 -13.84 -16.64 -6.47
N LEU A 123 -12.85 -15.99 -5.85
CA LEU A 123 -11.91 -15.06 -6.50
C LEU A 123 -10.59 -15.72 -6.90
N MET A 124 -10.42 -17.03 -6.61
CA MET A 124 -9.22 -17.78 -6.92
C MET A 124 -9.14 -18.02 -8.44
N SER A 125 -8.55 -17.06 -9.14
CA SER A 125 -8.31 -17.10 -10.58
C SER A 125 -7.03 -17.87 -10.93
N HIS A 126 -6.89 -18.29 -12.19
CA HIS A 126 -5.62 -18.80 -12.71
C HIS A 126 -4.64 -17.65 -13.02
N ALA A 127 -3.36 -17.89 -12.78
CA ALA A 127 -2.27 -17.00 -13.18
C ALA A 127 -2.03 -17.08 -14.68
N SER A 128 -1.92 -15.93 -15.34
CA SER A 128 -1.31 -15.88 -16.67
C SER A 128 0.23 -15.86 -16.56
N ARG A 129 0.96 -16.23 -17.62
CA ARG A 129 2.43 -16.16 -17.65
C ARG A 129 3.00 -14.80 -17.22
N PRO A 130 2.53 -13.65 -17.76
CA PRO A 130 3.04 -12.34 -17.35
C PRO A 130 2.82 -12.05 -15.87
N GLN A 131 1.66 -12.45 -15.36
CA GLN A 131 1.29 -12.21 -13.96
C GLN A 131 2.09 -13.08 -12.99
N SER A 132 2.46 -14.29 -13.43
CA SER A 132 3.32 -15.22 -12.67
C SER A 132 4.74 -14.66 -12.53
N SER A 133 5.32 -14.15 -13.61
CA SER A 133 6.66 -13.55 -13.57
C SER A 133 6.70 -12.31 -12.68
N LYS A 134 5.68 -11.45 -12.77
CA LYS A 134 5.64 -10.20 -12.00
C LYS A 134 5.39 -10.41 -10.50
N ARG A 135 4.54 -11.38 -10.13
CA ARG A 135 4.09 -11.53 -8.72
C ARG A 135 4.85 -12.57 -7.92
N TYR A 136 5.59 -13.44 -8.59
CA TYR A 136 6.22 -14.61 -7.98
C TYR A 136 7.68 -14.81 -8.41
N GLY A 137 8.26 -13.84 -9.14
CA GLY A 137 9.65 -13.91 -9.61
C GLY A 137 9.92 -15.06 -10.60
N VAL A 138 8.88 -15.71 -11.14
CA VAL A 138 9.07 -16.92 -11.96
C VAL A 138 9.60 -16.54 -13.34
N ARG A 139 10.79 -17.02 -13.70
CA ARG A 139 11.38 -16.73 -15.02
C ARG A 139 10.69 -17.55 -16.09
N LYS A 140 10.65 -17.03 -17.32
CA LYS A 140 10.05 -17.73 -18.47
C LYS A 140 10.60 -19.15 -18.67
N LYS A 141 11.88 -19.36 -18.39
CA LYS A 141 12.54 -20.68 -18.49
C LYS A 141 11.99 -21.66 -17.45
N ASP A 142 11.72 -21.19 -16.23
CA ASP A 142 11.24 -22.02 -15.11
C ASP A 142 9.74 -22.41 -15.33
N ILE A 143 8.98 -21.61 -16.08
CA ILE A 143 7.57 -21.91 -16.45
C ILE A 143 7.45 -22.91 -17.62
N ARG A 144 8.52 -23.18 -18.38
CA ARG A 144 8.42 -24.12 -19.52
C ARG A 144 8.11 -25.54 -19.07
N ASP A 145 8.63 -25.92 -17.91
CA ASP A 145 8.51 -27.29 -17.38
C ASP A 145 7.26 -27.49 -16.51
N VAL A 146 6.49 -26.41 -16.30
CA VAL A 146 5.22 -26.47 -15.59
C VAL A 146 4.13 -26.90 -16.57
N THR A 147 3.61 -28.12 -16.42
CA THR A 147 2.47 -28.61 -17.21
C THR A 147 1.18 -27.94 -16.75
N SER A 148 0.63 -27.04 -17.57
CA SER A 148 -0.67 -26.42 -17.29
C SER A 148 -1.83 -27.39 -17.50
N GLU A 149 -2.79 -27.38 -16.57
CA GLU A 149 -4.08 -28.09 -16.68
C GLU A 149 -5.03 -27.47 -17.73
N HIS A 150 -4.81 -26.22 -18.16
CA HIS A 150 -5.75 -25.43 -18.98
C HIS A 150 -5.10 -24.82 -20.24
N GLY A 151 -4.20 -25.57 -20.88
CA GLY A 151 -3.42 -25.12 -22.04
C GLY A 151 -2.26 -24.19 -21.67
N HIS A 152 -1.28 -24.03 -22.57
CA HIS A 152 0.06 -23.43 -22.31
C HIS A 152 0.13 -22.00 -21.71
N ARG A 153 -0.99 -21.35 -21.34
CA ARG A 153 -1.04 -19.94 -20.92
C ARG A 153 -1.58 -19.67 -19.52
N LYS A 154 -2.21 -20.64 -18.84
CA LYS A 154 -2.82 -20.44 -17.52
C LYS A 154 -2.30 -21.44 -16.49
N PHE A 155 -1.83 -20.99 -15.34
CA PHE A 155 -1.31 -21.84 -14.27
C PHE A 155 -2.15 -21.65 -13.02
N SER A 156 -2.43 -22.72 -12.27
CA SER A 156 -2.97 -22.55 -10.93
C SER A 156 -1.86 -21.98 -10.02
N TRP A 157 -2.21 -21.07 -9.11
CA TRP A 157 -1.22 -20.50 -8.18
C TRP A 157 -0.57 -21.56 -7.29
N ARG A 158 -1.33 -22.61 -6.94
CA ARG A 158 -0.83 -23.77 -6.19
C ARG A 158 0.29 -24.49 -6.93
N MET A 159 0.17 -24.64 -8.24
CA MET A 159 1.17 -25.30 -9.08
C MET A 159 2.46 -24.48 -9.15
N LEU A 160 2.35 -23.17 -9.33
CA LEU A 160 3.50 -22.26 -9.35
C LEU A 160 4.23 -22.24 -8.00
N GLU A 161 3.49 -22.12 -6.89
CA GLU A 161 4.06 -22.13 -5.54
C GLU A 161 4.82 -23.44 -5.27
N HIS A 162 4.21 -24.58 -5.59
CA HIS A 162 4.88 -25.86 -5.38
C HIS A 162 6.11 -26.03 -6.27
N HIS A 163 6.05 -25.57 -7.53
CA HIS A 163 7.19 -25.62 -8.44
C HIS A 163 8.35 -24.76 -7.93
N MET A 164 8.09 -23.54 -7.48
CA MET A 164 9.13 -22.64 -6.97
C MET A 164 9.74 -23.15 -5.67
N ILE A 165 8.95 -23.69 -4.75
CA ILE A 165 9.49 -24.34 -3.55
C ILE A 165 10.40 -25.52 -3.92
N LYS A 166 10.02 -26.33 -4.92
CA LYS A 166 10.85 -27.44 -5.40
C LYS A 166 12.14 -26.95 -6.07
N LEU A 167 12.08 -25.85 -6.80
CA LEU A 167 13.23 -25.27 -7.51
C LEU A 167 14.22 -24.60 -6.54
N CYS A 168 13.70 -23.86 -5.56
CA CYS A 168 14.48 -23.08 -4.61
C CYS A 168 14.85 -23.87 -3.34
N GLY A 169 14.26 -25.04 -3.10
CA GLY A 169 14.51 -25.88 -1.92
C GLY A 169 13.53 -25.63 -0.78
N SER A 170 13.16 -24.38 -0.56
CA SER A 170 12.20 -23.99 0.47
C SER A 170 11.41 -22.74 0.08
N LYS A 171 10.33 -22.47 0.83
CA LYS A 171 9.57 -21.23 0.67
C LYS A 171 10.36 -19.99 1.11
N LYS A 172 11.26 -20.15 2.09
CA LYS A 172 12.16 -19.09 2.58
C LYS A 172 13.23 -18.73 1.56
N GLU A 173 13.76 -19.69 0.81
CA GLU A 173 14.75 -19.43 -0.23
C GLU A 173 14.14 -18.85 -1.52
N TRP A 174 12.82 -18.94 -1.65
CA TRP A 174 12.10 -18.38 -2.79
C TRP A 174 11.60 -16.95 -2.54
N LEU A 175 11.08 -16.66 -1.34
CA LEU A 175 10.48 -15.38 -0.96
C LEU A 175 11.43 -14.57 -0.09
#